data_AF-A0A819PKG7-F1
#
_entry.id   AF-A0A819PKG7-F1
#
_cell.length_a   1.000
_cell.length_b   1.000
_cell.length_c   1.000
_cell.angle_alpha   90.00
_cell.angle_beta   90.00
_cell.angle_gamma   90.00
#
_symmetry.space_group_name_H-M   'P 1'
#
loop_
_entity.id
_entity.type
_entity.pdbx_description
1 polymer ?
#
loop_
_entity_poly.entity_id
_entity_poly.type
_entity_poly.pdbx_seq_one_letter_code
_entity_poly.pdbx_strand_id
1 'polypeptide(L)'
;MLLTIFLEPNSTSTLKTSKWKNNRLVVIPAIWKEINWANHSSWPPWLRDGLDLFNKNTSRAYDIHLYQRIDPNSTAPYNWPYCRNVHEEAGVYLKFIYDYYYDLPDRMLFIHGNPHKHYAYPIEAGLCVRNDVYYANINRFWIQSRRWTAWTRDPTDQISFMYKCATHLLTLFGFDAEAQLNPNNIKPKDESLISTLCCAQFYVRKERIHHYTYEQWSSLYNASLQPHCTTDRDRENPGGSGIKWFGGSFEHLWHVILGLDATNMPPLKPRTNTDPCHLFRSSCKGSPCSN
;
A
#
# COMPACT_ATOMS: atom_id res chain seq x y z
N MET A 1 -48.55 30.80 -8.46
CA MET A 1 -47.13 30.41 -8.49
C MET A 1 -47.09 28.91 -8.18
N LEU A 2 -47.05 28.07 -9.23
CA LEU A 2 -47.05 26.62 -9.10
C LEU A 2 -45.62 26.15 -8.80
N LEU A 3 -45.45 25.43 -7.69
CA LEU A 3 -44.18 24.83 -7.28
C LEU A 3 -44.06 23.46 -7.98
N THR A 4 -43.28 23.40 -9.05
CA THR A 4 -42.94 22.15 -9.72
C THR A 4 -41.82 21.46 -8.93
N ILE A 5 -42.17 20.41 -8.19
CA ILE A 5 -41.19 19.52 -7.55
C ILE A 5 -40.67 18.59 -8.65
N PHE A 6 -39.42 18.78 -9.07
CA PHE A 6 -38.70 17.80 -9.89
C PHE A 6 -38.33 16.62 -9.00
N LEU A 7 -39.05 15.51 -9.16
CA LEU A 7 -38.60 14.21 -8.69
C LEU A 7 -37.51 13.74 -9.66
N GLU A 8 -36.28 13.62 -9.18
CA GLU A 8 -35.20 12.98 -9.94
C GLU A 8 -35.58 11.51 -10.23
N PRO A 9 -35.27 11.02 -11.44
CA PRO A 9 -35.56 9.63 -11.78
C PRO A 9 -34.68 8.70 -10.94
N ASN A 10 -35.34 7.80 -10.20
CA ASN A 10 -34.74 6.63 -9.57
C ASN A 10 -33.76 5.96 -10.54
N SER A 11 -32.46 6.08 -10.26
CA SER A 11 -31.45 5.34 -11.00
C SER A 11 -31.67 3.87 -10.71
N THR A 12 -32.11 3.14 -11.73
CA THR A 12 -32.13 1.68 -11.73
C THR A 12 -30.69 1.20 -11.58
N SER A 13 -30.31 0.88 -10.34
CA SER A 13 -29.08 0.19 -9.98
C SER A 13 -29.07 -1.16 -10.69
N THR A 14 -28.50 -1.19 -11.90
CA THR A 14 -27.97 -2.42 -12.44
C THR A 14 -26.82 -2.79 -11.52
N LEU A 15 -27.02 -3.82 -10.71
CA LEU A 15 -25.97 -4.39 -9.85
C LEU A 15 -24.78 -4.71 -10.74
N LYS A 16 -23.81 -3.79 -10.78
CA LYS A 16 -22.61 -3.92 -11.59
C LYS A 16 -21.88 -5.12 -11.02
N THR A 17 -21.85 -6.21 -11.78
CA THR A 17 -21.15 -7.42 -11.38
C THR A 17 -19.68 -7.06 -11.16
N SER A 18 -19.17 -7.34 -9.96
CA SER A 18 -17.76 -7.12 -9.64
C SER A 18 -16.87 -7.74 -10.70
N LYS A 19 -15.80 -7.04 -11.10
CA LYS A 19 -14.84 -7.63 -12.05
C LYS A 19 -13.98 -8.73 -11.40
N TRP A 20 -13.99 -8.82 -10.08
CA TRP A 20 -13.13 -9.75 -9.33
C TRP A 20 -13.85 -11.06 -9.03
N LYS A 21 -13.11 -12.15 -9.07
CA LYS A 21 -13.62 -13.44 -8.62
C LYS A 21 -13.70 -13.44 -7.09
N ASN A 22 -14.83 -13.89 -6.57
CA ASN A 22 -15.10 -13.96 -5.13
C ASN A 22 -13.98 -14.75 -4.40
N ASN A 23 -13.50 -14.19 -3.29
CA ASN A 23 -12.49 -14.71 -2.38
C ASN A 23 -11.13 -15.05 -3.03
N ARG A 24 -10.88 -14.57 -4.26
CA ARG A 24 -9.60 -14.73 -4.93
C ARG A 24 -8.63 -13.65 -4.48
N LEU A 25 -7.40 -14.06 -4.20
CA LEU A 25 -6.32 -13.11 -3.92
C LEU A 25 -5.99 -12.34 -5.20
N VAL A 26 -6.04 -11.02 -5.13
CA VAL A 26 -5.52 -10.13 -6.17
C VAL A 26 -4.20 -9.55 -5.70
N VAL A 27 -3.15 -9.75 -6.48
CA VAL A 27 -1.81 -9.26 -6.21
C VAL A 27 -1.58 -7.98 -7.00
N ILE A 28 -1.12 -6.93 -6.32
CA ILE A 28 -0.92 -5.58 -6.84
C ILE A 28 0.55 -5.22 -6.67
N PRO A 29 1.40 -5.56 -7.66
CA PRO A 29 2.82 -5.28 -7.57
C PRO A 29 3.14 -3.88 -8.10
N ALA A 30 4.00 -3.15 -7.38
CA ALA A 30 4.46 -1.83 -7.78
C ALA A 30 5.64 -1.87 -8.78
N ILE A 31 5.51 -2.64 -9.85
CA ILE A 31 6.57 -2.82 -10.86
C ILE A 31 6.73 -1.55 -11.71
N TRP A 32 7.98 -1.20 -12.01
CA TRP A 32 8.33 -0.15 -12.97
C TRP A 32 9.46 -0.53 -13.92
N LYS A 33 10.68 -0.79 -13.42
CA LYS A 33 11.88 -1.09 -14.23
C LYS A 33 12.41 -2.51 -14.01
N GLU A 34 11.74 -3.27 -13.15
CA GLU A 34 12.16 -4.60 -12.72
C GLU A 34 11.91 -5.68 -13.77
N ILE A 35 11.07 -5.40 -14.77
CA ILE A 35 10.77 -6.31 -15.88
C ILE A 35 10.99 -5.62 -17.22
N ASN A 36 11.29 -6.41 -18.25
CA ASN A 36 11.26 -5.92 -19.62
C ASN A 36 9.82 -5.97 -20.14
N TRP A 37 9.12 -4.83 -20.14
CA TRP A 37 7.73 -4.74 -20.58
C TRP A 37 7.48 -5.25 -22.00
N ALA A 38 8.50 -5.25 -22.88
CA ALA A 38 8.38 -5.74 -24.25
C ALA A 38 8.61 -7.26 -24.40
N ASN A 39 9.07 -7.96 -23.35
CA ASN A 39 9.41 -9.39 -23.42
C ASN A 39 8.87 -10.18 -22.22
N HIS A 40 7.68 -10.78 -22.38
CA HIS A 40 7.00 -11.52 -21.31
C HIS A 40 7.73 -12.78 -20.88
N SER A 41 8.50 -13.41 -21.78
CA SER A 41 9.30 -14.60 -21.45
C SER A 41 10.38 -14.29 -20.41
N SER A 42 10.76 -13.01 -20.26
CA SER A 42 11.70 -12.56 -19.22
C SER A 42 11.04 -12.30 -17.86
N TRP A 43 9.71 -12.25 -17.79
CA TRP A 43 9.01 -11.90 -16.55
C TRP A 43 9.11 -13.01 -15.53
N PRO A 44 9.11 -12.71 -14.22
CA PRO A 44 9.22 -13.76 -13.22
C PRO A 44 8.00 -14.72 -13.28
N PRO A 45 8.17 -16.02 -12.97
CA PRO A 45 7.11 -17.01 -13.07
C PRO A 45 5.81 -16.61 -12.38
N TRP A 46 5.89 -16.10 -11.13
CA TRP A 46 4.72 -15.66 -10.36
C TRP A 46 3.89 -14.59 -11.10
N LEU A 47 4.54 -13.69 -11.82
CA LEU A 47 3.85 -12.65 -12.56
C LEU A 47 3.10 -13.22 -13.76
N ARG A 48 3.75 -14.13 -14.50
CA ARG A 48 3.16 -14.80 -15.67
C ARG A 48 1.98 -15.69 -15.27
N ASP A 49 2.15 -16.45 -14.20
CA ASP A 49 1.13 -17.37 -13.67
C ASP A 49 -0.12 -16.58 -13.26
N GLY A 50 0.05 -15.51 -12.47
CA GLY A 50 -1.06 -14.67 -12.01
C GLY A 50 -1.73 -13.82 -13.11
N LEU A 51 -1.08 -13.62 -14.26
CA LEU A 51 -1.65 -12.92 -15.42
C LEU A 51 -2.29 -13.86 -16.45
N ASP A 52 -2.13 -15.19 -16.32
CA ASP A 52 -2.64 -16.17 -17.30
C ASP A 52 -2.14 -15.91 -18.73
N LEU A 53 -0.89 -15.47 -18.87
CA LEU A 53 -0.34 -15.15 -20.18
C LEU A 53 -0.07 -16.40 -21.05
N PHE A 54 -0.06 -17.59 -20.45
CA PHE A 54 0.38 -18.82 -21.13
C PHE A 54 -0.47 -20.07 -20.86
N ASN A 55 -1.50 -20.04 -19.99
CA ASN A 55 -2.22 -21.28 -19.64
C ASN A 55 -3.69 -21.10 -19.19
N LYS A 56 -4.55 -20.73 -20.15
CA LYS A 56 -5.99 -20.45 -19.97
C LYS A 56 -6.83 -21.56 -19.33
N ASN A 57 -6.26 -22.75 -19.14
CA ASN A 57 -6.92 -23.93 -18.57
C ASN A 57 -6.50 -24.27 -17.13
N THR A 58 -5.71 -23.42 -16.45
CA THR A 58 -5.30 -23.68 -15.06
C THR A 58 -6.13 -22.92 -14.04
N SER A 59 -6.54 -23.60 -12.96
CA SER A 59 -7.14 -22.97 -11.80
C SER A 59 -6.08 -22.14 -11.05
N ARG A 60 -5.88 -20.88 -11.48
CA ARG A 60 -4.94 -19.98 -10.79
C ARG A 60 -5.37 -19.74 -9.35
N ALA A 61 -4.42 -19.79 -8.43
CA ALA A 61 -4.62 -19.54 -7.00
C ALA A 61 -4.81 -18.04 -6.68
N TYR A 62 -4.33 -17.15 -7.54
CA TYR A 62 -4.42 -15.70 -7.43
C TYR A 62 -4.51 -15.07 -8.81
N ASP A 63 -4.96 -13.82 -8.86
CA ASP A 63 -4.91 -12.97 -10.06
C ASP A 63 -3.91 -11.83 -9.81
N ILE A 64 -3.36 -11.27 -10.88
CA ILE A 64 -2.50 -10.08 -10.84
C ILE A 64 -3.27 -8.89 -11.40
N HIS A 65 -3.19 -7.74 -10.73
CA HIS A 65 -3.56 -6.45 -11.29
C HIS A 65 -2.32 -5.58 -11.49
N LEU A 66 -2.05 -5.20 -12.73
CA LEU A 66 -0.93 -4.34 -13.09
C LEU A 66 -1.39 -2.96 -13.53
N TYR A 67 -0.62 -1.96 -13.10
CA TYR A 67 -0.59 -0.65 -13.75
C TYR A 67 0.64 -0.57 -14.64
N GLN A 68 0.49 0.01 -15.82
CA GLN A 68 1.64 0.46 -16.60
C GLN A 68 2.05 1.86 -16.13
N ARG A 69 3.35 2.14 -16.16
CA ARG A 69 3.95 3.40 -15.67
C ARG A 69 4.83 4.07 -16.73
N ILE A 70 4.57 3.76 -18.00
CA ILE A 70 5.41 4.17 -19.14
C ILE A 70 4.88 5.49 -19.71
N ASP A 71 3.62 5.52 -20.13
CA ASP A 71 3.01 6.67 -20.80
C ASP A 71 1.49 6.66 -20.59
N PRO A 72 0.85 7.74 -20.10
CA PRO A 72 -0.60 7.81 -19.95
C PRO A 72 -1.41 7.53 -21.22
N ASN A 73 -0.82 7.72 -22.40
CA ASN A 73 -1.45 7.48 -23.69
C ASN A 73 -1.08 6.14 -24.31
N SER A 74 -0.17 5.38 -23.69
CA SER A 74 0.22 4.07 -24.21
C SER A 74 -0.79 3.00 -23.80
N THR A 75 -1.36 2.34 -24.81
CA THR A 75 -2.06 1.06 -24.67
C THR A 75 -1.14 -0.13 -24.94
N ALA A 76 0.16 0.14 -25.17
CA ALA A 76 1.17 -0.86 -25.46
C ALA A 76 2.03 -1.16 -24.22
N PRO A 77 2.38 -2.44 -23.96
CA PRO A 77 1.96 -3.64 -24.69
C PRO A 77 0.57 -4.16 -24.29
N TYR A 78 -0.08 -3.55 -23.30
CA TYR A 78 -1.36 -4.00 -22.75
C TYR A 78 -2.30 -2.85 -22.42
N ASN A 79 -3.62 -3.11 -22.53
CA ASN A 79 -4.69 -2.20 -22.10
C ASN A 79 -4.82 -2.15 -20.55
N TRP A 80 -3.69 -1.93 -19.88
CA TRP A 80 -3.62 -1.75 -18.43
C TRP A 80 -3.76 -0.28 -18.09
N PRO A 81 -4.42 0.04 -16.96
CA PRO A 81 -4.55 1.42 -16.54
C PRO A 81 -3.17 2.03 -16.28
N TYR A 82 -3.05 3.31 -16.58
CA TYR A 82 -1.85 4.08 -16.28
C TYR A 82 -1.80 4.47 -14.79
N CYS A 83 -0.64 4.33 -14.17
CA CYS A 83 -0.32 4.94 -12.90
C CYS A 83 0.93 5.81 -13.05
N ARG A 84 0.84 7.07 -12.62
CA ARG A 84 2.01 7.96 -12.58
C ARG A 84 3.08 7.34 -11.69
N ASN A 85 4.33 7.35 -12.13
CA ASN A 85 5.45 6.88 -11.32
C ASN A 85 5.92 7.94 -10.31
N VAL A 86 5.18 8.06 -9.21
CA VAL A 86 5.53 8.94 -8.08
C VAL A 86 5.53 8.14 -6.79
N HIS A 87 6.41 8.53 -5.86
CA HIS A 87 6.45 8.01 -4.49
C HIS A 87 6.53 6.47 -4.39
N GLU A 88 7.41 5.84 -5.18
CA GLU A 88 7.70 4.40 -5.12
C GLU A 88 6.48 3.49 -5.27
N GLU A 89 6.31 2.55 -4.32
CA GLU A 89 5.20 1.59 -4.28
C GLU A 89 3.91 2.26 -3.83
N ALA A 90 4.00 3.25 -2.95
CA ALA A 90 2.85 3.94 -2.37
C ALA A 90 1.94 4.52 -3.46
N GLY A 91 2.51 5.11 -4.51
CA GLY A 91 1.72 5.66 -5.62
C GLY A 91 0.82 4.61 -6.28
N VAL A 92 1.33 3.40 -6.53
CA VAL A 92 0.56 2.30 -7.13
C VAL A 92 -0.51 1.78 -6.17
N TYR A 93 -0.16 1.64 -4.90
CA TYR A 93 -1.10 1.12 -3.90
C TYR A 93 -2.28 2.06 -3.70
N LEU A 94 -2.01 3.37 -3.56
CA LEU A 94 -3.01 4.41 -3.43
C LEU A 94 -3.87 4.52 -4.68
N LYS A 95 -3.25 4.44 -5.87
CA LYS A 95 -3.99 4.44 -7.14
C LYS A 95 -4.96 3.26 -7.25
N PHE A 96 -4.53 2.06 -6.85
CA PHE A 96 -5.41 0.89 -6.84
C PHE A 96 -6.61 1.08 -5.93
N ILE A 97 -6.39 1.53 -4.69
CA ILE A 97 -7.47 1.76 -3.73
C ILE A 97 -8.42 2.83 -4.28
N TYR A 98 -7.89 3.93 -4.83
CA TYR A 98 -8.68 5.00 -5.43
C TYR A 98 -9.55 4.50 -6.59
N ASP A 99 -8.98 3.78 -7.55
CA ASP A 99 -9.71 3.33 -8.76
C ASP A 99 -10.78 2.29 -8.45
N TYR A 100 -10.54 1.44 -7.45
CA TYR A 100 -11.37 0.27 -7.18
C TYR A 100 -12.12 0.34 -5.85
N TYR A 101 -12.13 1.46 -5.13
CA TYR A 101 -12.70 1.54 -3.78
C TYR A 101 -14.10 0.89 -3.66
N TYR A 102 -15.00 1.16 -4.61
CA TYR A 102 -16.37 0.61 -4.60
C TYR A 102 -16.49 -0.81 -5.18
N ASP A 103 -15.44 -1.31 -5.81
CA ASP A 103 -15.36 -2.66 -6.38
C ASP A 103 -13.99 -3.24 -6.00
N LEU A 104 -13.64 -3.30 -4.71
CA LEU A 104 -12.38 -3.88 -4.26
C LEU A 104 -12.48 -5.42 -4.27
N PRO A 105 -11.40 -6.15 -4.60
CA PRO A 105 -11.38 -7.59 -4.42
C PRO A 105 -11.38 -7.93 -2.93
N ASP A 106 -11.95 -9.08 -2.56
CA ASP A 106 -12.07 -9.49 -1.15
C ASP A 106 -10.73 -9.59 -0.44
N ARG A 107 -9.68 -9.97 -1.19
CA ARG A 107 -8.33 -10.22 -0.72
C ARG A 107 -7.32 -9.54 -1.63
N MET A 108 -6.50 -8.68 -1.06
CA MET A 108 -5.46 -7.94 -1.77
C MET A 108 -4.10 -8.25 -1.19
N LEU A 109 -3.09 -8.34 -2.06
CA LEU A 109 -1.70 -8.38 -1.67
C LEU A 109 -0.92 -7.28 -2.41
N PHE A 110 -0.51 -6.25 -1.68
CA PHE A 110 0.34 -5.19 -2.18
C PHE A 110 1.80 -5.60 -2.00
N ILE A 111 2.59 -5.57 -3.08
CA ILE A 111 4.01 -5.97 -3.04
C ILE A 111 4.90 -5.02 -3.82
N HIS A 112 6.15 -4.94 -3.40
CA HIS A 112 7.18 -4.13 -4.03
C HIS A 112 7.46 -4.59 -5.47
N GLY A 113 8.03 -3.72 -6.30
CA GLY A 113 8.51 -4.09 -7.64
C GLY A 113 9.55 -5.24 -7.67
N ASN A 114 10.36 -5.40 -6.60
CA ASN A 114 11.29 -6.52 -6.45
C ASN A 114 11.00 -7.34 -5.18
N PRO A 115 9.87 -8.06 -5.14
CA PRO A 115 9.30 -8.48 -3.87
C PRO A 115 10.14 -9.56 -3.17
N HIS A 116 10.90 -10.35 -3.94
CA HIS A 116 11.77 -11.40 -3.42
C HIS A 116 13.04 -10.87 -2.72
N LYS A 117 13.43 -9.61 -2.94
CA LYS A 117 14.48 -8.95 -2.14
C LYS A 117 14.02 -8.62 -0.72
N HIS A 118 12.71 -8.47 -0.53
CA HIS A 118 12.13 -8.11 0.77
C HIS A 118 11.60 -9.35 1.50
N TYR A 119 11.09 -10.34 0.77
CA TYR A 119 10.71 -11.63 1.35
C TYR A 119 10.72 -12.73 0.29
N ALA A 120 11.29 -13.89 0.60
CA ALA A 120 11.52 -14.95 -0.40
C ALA A 120 10.24 -15.54 -1.03
N TYR A 121 9.10 -15.51 -0.34
CA TYR A 121 7.85 -16.17 -0.76
C TYR A 121 6.60 -15.27 -0.60
N PRO A 122 6.58 -14.08 -1.22
CA PRO A 122 5.59 -13.05 -0.91
C PRO A 122 4.17 -13.45 -1.31
N ILE A 123 4.01 -14.12 -2.44
CA ILE A 123 2.70 -14.57 -2.93
C ILE A 123 2.17 -15.69 -2.05
N GLU A 124 3.03 -16.66 -1.74
CA GLU A 124 2.68 -17.79 -0.89
C GLU A 124 2.32 -17.32 0.52
N ALA A 125 3.04 -16.35 1.08
CA ALA A 125 2.66 -15.72 2.36
C ALA A 125 1.24 -15.12 2.30
N GLY A 126 0.91 -14.36 1.24
CA GLY A 126 -0.44 -13.81 1.05
C GLY A 126 -1.53 -14.90 0.94
N LEU A 127 -1.22 -16.00 0.27
CA LEU A 127 -2.10 -17.17 0.17
C LEU A 127 -2.25 -17.90 1.52
N CYS A 128 -1.22 -17.88 2.36
CA CYS A 128 -1.18 -18.50 3.68
C CYS A 128 -1.95 -17.72 4.76
N VAL A 129 -2.30 -16.44 4.52
CA VAL A 129 -3.07 -15.65 5.48
C VAL A 129 -4.43 -16.32 5.74
N ARG A 130 -4.83 -16.41 7.02
CA ARG A 130 -6.11 -17.00 7.41
C ARG A 130 -7.28 -16.15 6.90
N ASN A 131 -8.45 -16.77 6.71
CA ASN A 131 -9.61 -16.07 6.15
C ASN A 131 -10.18 -15.02 7.11
N ASP A 132 -10.02 -15.20 8.42
CA ASP A 132 -10.48 -14.28 9.47
C ASP A 132 -9.54 -13.07 9.69
N VAL A 133 -8.41 -13.02 8.99
CA VAL A 133 -7.42 -11.95 9.11
C VAL A 133 -7.73 -10.86 8.08
N TYR A 134 -7.87 -9.62 8.57
CA TYR A 134 -8.20 -8.44 7.76
C TYR A 134 -6.97 -7.69 7.25
N TYR A 135 -5.82 -7.96 7.85
CA TYR A 135 -4.55 -7.31 7.56
C TYR A 135 -3.41 -8.22 8.04
N ALA A 136 -2.35 -8.35 7.23
CA ALA A 136 -1.11 -8.98 7.67
C ALA A 136 0.07 -8.38 6.93
N ASN A 137 1.14 -8.11 7.67
CA ASN A 137 2.44 -7.87 7.07
C ASN A 137 3.05 -9.19 6.62
N ILE A 138 3.56 -9.24 5.38
CA ILE A 138 4.22 -10.43 4.84
C ILE A 138 5.76 -10.32 4.85
N ASN A 139 6.30 -9.16 5.19
CA ASN A 139 7.72 -8.95 5.44
C ASN A 139 8.07 -9.29 6.90
N ARG A 140 9.30 -9.75 7.12
CA ARG A 140 9.87 -10.08 8.44
C ARG A 140 10.81 -9.00 8.97
N PHE A 141 11.17 -8.01 8.17
CA PHE A 141 12.15 -7.01 8.57
C PHE A 141 11.55 -5.95 9.51
N TRP A 142 11.86 -6.08 10.80
CA TRP A 142 11.49 -5.11 11.82
C TRP A 142 12.54 -4.02 11.97
N ILE A 143 12.13 -2.78 11.78
CA ILE A 143 12.90 -1.58 12.10
C ILE A 143 12.48 -1.17 13.50
N GLN A 144 13.42 -1.11 14.44
CA GLN A 144 13.15 -0.72 15.82
C GLN A 144 13.73 0.66 16.14
N SER A 145 12.96 1.49 16.84
CA SER A 145 13.40 2.72 17.50
C SER A 145 14.23 3.66 16.61
N ARG A 146 13.85 3.79 15.34
CA ARG A 146 14.50 4.71 14.41
C ARG A 146 14.01 6.14 14.70
N ARG A 147 14.93 7.08 14.86
CA ARG A 147 14.60 8.50 14.98
C ARG A 147 14.22 9.08 13.63
N TRP A 148 13.30 10.04 13.60
CA TRP A 148 12.99 10.79 12.37
C TRP A 148 14.17 11.64 11.88
N THR A 149 15.12 11.92 12.76
CA THR A 149 16.39 12.60 12.43
C THR A 149 17.31 11.80 11.50
N ALA A 150 17.01 10.52 11.25
CA ALA A 150 17.69 9.71 10.25
C ALA A 150 17.47 10.18 8.80
N TRP A 151 16.47 11.04 8.57
CA TRP A 151 16.16 11.60 7.26
C TRP A 151 16.41 13.11 7.19
N THR A 152 16.47 13.65 5.98
CA THR A 152 16.76 15.06 5.74
C THR A 152 15.76 15.98 6.44
N ARG A 153 16.31 17.05 7.03
CA ARG A 153 15.55 18.10 7.70
C ARG A 153 15.22 19.23 6.75
N ASP A 154 14.06 19.84 6.98
CA ASP A 154 13.69 21.11 6.38
C ASP A 154 14.60 22.22 6.94
N PRO A 155 15.29 23.01 6.09
CA PRO A 155 16.17 24.07 6.56
C PRO A 155 15.44 25.17 7.34
N THR A 156 14.13 25.35 7.13
CA THR A 156 13.35 26.42 7.76
C THR A 156 13.09 26.18 9.25
N ASP A 157 12.75 24.95 9.65
CA ASP A 157 12.39 24.62 11.04
C ASP A 157 13.19 23.47 11.64
N GLN A 158 14.14 22.91 10.89
CA GLN A 158 15.01 21.81 11.28
C GLN A 158 14.26 20.50 11.63
N ILE A 159 13.00 20.36 11.21
CA ILE A 159 12.22 19.13 11.38
C ILE A 159 12.38 18.23 10.16
N SER A 160 12.52 16.92 10.37
CA SER A 160 12.60 15.91 9.30
C SER A 160 11.39 15.96 8.36
N PHE A 161 11.63 15.96 7.04
CA PHE A 161 10.56 15.93 6.05
C PHE A 161 9.67 14.68 6.17
N MET A 162 10.27 13.54 6.56
CA MET A 162 9.52 12.31 6.83
C MET A 162 8.55 12.46 7.99
N TYR A 163 8.95 13.17 9.07
CA TYR A 163 8.04 13.44 10.18
C TYR A 163 6.88 14.33 9.72
N LYS A 164 7.15 15.38 8.94
CA LYS A 164 6.10 16.28 8.40
C LYS A 164 5.11 15.52 7.53
N CYS A 165 5.61 14.66 6.63
CA CYS A 165 4.76 13.79 5.82
C CYS A 165 3.97 12.82 6.66
N ALA A 166 4.61 12.15 7.61
CA ALA A 166 3.95 11.23 8.53
C ALA A 166 2.77 11.90 9.26
N THR A 167 2.99 13.12 9.76
CA THR A 167 1.95 13.91 10.42
C THR A 167 0.80 14.24 9.48
N HIS A 168 1.10 14.70 8.26
CA HIS A 168 0.09 15.02 7.26
C HIS A 168 -0.75 13.79 6.86
N LEU A 169 -0.11 12.66 6.55
CA LEU A 169 -0.76 11.40 6.18
C LEU A 169 -1.77 10.95 7.24
N LEU A 170 -1.36 10.95 8.51
CA LEU A 170 -2.21 10.57 9.63
C LEU A 170 -3.39 11.54 9.81
N THR A 171 -3.16 12.84 9.60
CA THR A 171 -4.22 13.85 9.70
C THR A 171 -5.31 13.63 8.64
N LEU A 172 -4.95 13.17 7.44
CA LEU A 172 -5.92 12.87 6.37
C LEU A 172 -6.88 11.72 6.73
N PHE A 173 -6.50 10.85 7.67
CA PHE A 173 -7.36 9.81 8.23
C PHE A 173 -8.02 10.21 9.56
N GLY A 174 -7.82 11.44 10.04
CA GLY A 174 -8.41 11.96 11.27
C GLY A 174 -7.69 11.53 12.56
N PHE A 175 -6.46 11.02 12.47
CA PHE A 175 -5.66 10.75 13.66
C PHE A 175 -5.14 12.05 14.30
N ASP A 176 -5.00 12.05 15.63
CA ASP A 176 -4.09 12.98 16.30
C ASP A 176 -2.65 12.53 16.03
N ALA A 177 -2.09 13.05 14.94
CA ALA A 177 -0.78 12.67 14.46
C ALA A 177 0.34 12.96 15.47
N GLU A 178 0.24 14.02 16.26
CA GLU A 178 1.26 14.36 17.25
C GLU A 178 1.20 13.39 18.44
N ALA A 179 0.00 13.09 18.95
CA ALA A 179 -0.14 12.05 19.98
C ALA A 179 0.32 10.68 19.47
N GLN A 180 0.12 10.40 18.18
CA GLN A 180 0.48 9.13 17.57
C GLN A 180 2.00 8.96 17.37
N LEU A 181 2.69 10.01 16.92
CA LEU A 181 4.11 9.97 16.52
C LEU A 181 5.06 10.49 17.60
N ASN A 182 4.58 11.34 18.50
CA ASN A 182 5.33 11.93 19.61
C ASN A 182 4.53 11.87 20.93
N PRO A 183 4.14 10.67 21.40
CA PRO A 183 3.27 10.51 22.57
C PRO A 183 3.87 11.07 23.87
N ASN A 184 5.20 11.20 23.95
CA ASN A 184 5.91 11.71 25.11
C ASN A 184 6.27 13.20 24.99
N ASN A 185 5.78 13.89 23.96
CA ASN A 185 6.03 15.31 23.71
C ASN A 185 7.54 15.69 23.74
N ILE A 186 8.37 14.83 23.14
CA ILE A 186 9.82 15.00 23.05
C ILE A 186 10.11 16.23 22.18
N LYS A 187 11.13 17.01 22.58
CA LYS A 187 11.68 18.12 21.81
C LYS A 187 13.19 17.94 21.59
N PRO A 188 13.70 18.14 20.36
CA PRO A 188 12.94 18.43 19.15
C PRO A 188 12.13 17.20 18.68
N LYS A 189 10.97 17.42 18.03
CA LYS A 189 9.99 16.36 17.72
C LYS A 189 10.56 15.25 16.83
N ASP A 190 11.55 15.58 16.02
CA ASP A 190 12.22 14.65 15.11
C ASP A 190 13.09 13.62 15.85
N GLU A 191 13.36 13.81 17.15
CA GLU A 191 13.99 12.80 18.02
C GLU A 191 13.00 11.72 18.50
N SER A 192 11.71 11.86 18.19
CA SER A 192 10.73 10.80 18.42
C SER A 192 11.07 9.53 17.63
N LEU A 193 10.61 8.39 18.15
CA LEU A 193 10.98 7.07 17.62
C LEU A 193 9.84 6.47 16.77
N ILE A 194 10.23 5.86 15.66
CA ILE A 194 9.39 4.97 14.85
C ILE A 194 9.99 3.57 14.78
N SER A 195 9.12 2.59 14.96
CA SER A 195 9.33 1.17 14.83
C SER A 195 8.24 0.67 13.90
N THR A 196 8.67 -0.03 12.86
CA THR A 196 7.80 -0.40 11.75
C THR A 196 8.33 -1.65 11.09
N LEU A 197 7.44 -2.41 10.45
CA LEU A 197 7.83 -3.53 9.62
C LEU A 197 8.03 -3.03 8.18
N CYS A 198 9.27 -3.10 7.70
CA CYS A 198 9.66 -2.46 6.45
C CYS A 198 8.96 -3.01 5.21
N CYS A 199 8.96 -2.12 4.21
CA CYS A 199 8.91 -2.34 2.79
C CYS A 199 7.51 -2.57 2.22
N ALA A 200 6.48 -2.18 2.99
CA ALA A 200 5.07 -2.12 2.58
C ALA A 200 4.61 -3.31 1.71
N GLN A 201 5.00 -4.52 2.11
CA GLN A 201 4.48 -5.75 1.51
C GLN A 201 3.44 -6.33 2.44
N PHE A 202 2.18 -6.31 1.99
CA PHE A 202 1.11 -6.65 2.89
C PHE A 202 -0.12 -7.20 2.22
N TYR A 203 -0.77 -8.05 3.00
CA TYR A 203 -2.10 -8.54 2.75
C TYR A 203 -3.12 -7.64 3.44
N VAL A 204 -4.23 -7.39 2.77
CA VAL A 204 -5.37 -6.67 3.34
C VAL A 204 -6.66 -7.15 2.71
N ARG A 205 -7.75 -7.16 3.48
CA ARG A 205 -9.09 -7.42 2.97
C ARG A 205 -9.85 -6.12 2.67
N LYS A 206 -10.83 -6.18 1.76
CA LYS A 206 -11.64 -4.99 1.39
C LYS A 206 -12.29 -4.33 2.60
N GLU A 207 -12.75 -5.12 3.57
CA GLU A 207 -13.41 -4.60 4.78
C GLU A 207 -12.46 -3.72 5.61
N ARG A 208 -11.15 -3.99 5.55
CA ARG A 208 -10.16 -3.16 6.24
C ARG A 208 -9.91 -1.85 5.52
N ILE A 209 -9.90 -1.86 4.19
CA ILE A 209 -9.81 -0.62 3.40
C ILE A 209 -11.08 0.23 3.59
N HIS A 210 -12.25 -0.39 3.61
CA HIS A 210 -13.56 0.23 3.87
C HIS A 210 -13.75 0.72 5.31
N HIS A 211 -12.82 0.43 6.22
CA HIS A 211 -12.80 1.09 7.53
C HIS A 211 -12.66 2.61 7.39
N TYR A 212 -12.03 3.07 6.31
CA TYR A 212 -12.00 4.48 5.92
C TYR A 212 -12.86 4.73 4.69
N THR A 213 -13.40 5.94 4.63
CA THR A 213 -14.26 6.42 3.54
C THR A 213 -13.48 6.57 2.23
N TYR A 214 -14.22 6.61 1.12
CA TYR A 214 -13.64 6.94 -0.18
C TYR A 214 -12.97 8.31 -0.14
N GLU A 215 -13.58 9.28 0.54
CA GLU A 215 -13.08 10.65 0.66
C GLU A 215 -11.71 10.69 1.34
N GLN A 216 -11.51 9.91 2.42
CA GLN A 216 -10.21 9.82 3.09
C GLN A 216 -9.14 9.22 2.17
N TRP A 217 -9.44 8.11 1.49
CA TRP A 217 -8.51 7.50 0.55
C TRP A 217 -8.23 8.39 -0.67
N SER A 218 -9.24 9.09 -1.18
CA SER A 218 -9.11 10.03 -2.27
C SER A 218 -8.27 11.23 -1.87
N SER A 219 -8.46 11.79 -0.68
CA SER A 219 -7.63 12.88 -0.17
C SER A 219 -6.17 12.44 -0.03
N LEU A 220 -5.92 11.23 0.44
CA LEU A 220 -4.58 10.67 0.52
C LEU A 220 -3.93 10.49 -0.86
N TYR A 221 -4.66 9.92 -1.82
CA TYR A 221 -4.19 9.77 -3.19
C TYR A 221 -3.87 11.13 -3.81
N ASN A 222 -4.77 12.11 -3.68
CA ASN A 222 -4.54 13.45 -4.19
C ASN A 222 -3.36 14.15 -3.50
N ALA A 223 -3.19 13.96 -2.20
CA ALA A 223 -2.03 14.46 -1.47
C ALA A 223 -0.71 13.85 -1.96
N SER A 224 -0.72 12.59 -2.41
CA SER A 224 0.42 11.93 -3.06
C SER A 224 0.74 12.47 -4.46
N LEU A 225 0.03 13.48 -4.95
CA LEU A 225 0.32 14.12 -6.24
C LEU A 225 0.85 15.55 -6.06
N GLN A 226 1.01 15.99 -4.81
CA GLN A 226 1.33 17.36 -4.42
C GLN A 226 2.52 17.39 -3.44
N PRO A 227 3.36 18.43 -3.46
CA PRO A 227 4.53 18.54 -2.59
C PRO A 227 4.15 19.04 -1.19
N HIS A 228 3.23 18.36 -0.49
CA HIS A 228 2.68 18.85 0.79
C HIS A 228 3.69 18.92 1.94
N CYS A 229 4.75 18.12 1.89
CA CYS A 229 5.68 17.98 3.01
C CYS A 229 7.00 18.72 2.83
N THR A 230 7.24 19.38 1.69
CA THR A 230 8.50 20.06 1.40
C THR A 230 8.24 21.50 0.98
N THR A 231 9.00 22.44 1.56
CA THR A 231 8.99 23.86 1.19
C THR A 231 9.70 24.13 -0.14
N ASP A 232 10.65 23.27 -0.52
CA ASP A 232 11.28 23.27 -1.83
C ASP A 232 10.35 22.61 -2.86
N ARG A 233 9.69 23.43 -3.69
CA ARG A 233 8.88 23.00 -4.85
C ARG A 233 9.63 22.13 -5.86
N ASP A 234 10.97 22.12 -5.83
CA ASP A 234 11.83 21.64 -6.91
C ASP A 234 12.55 20.30 -6.65
N ARG A 235 12.15 19.46 -5.69
CA ARG A 235 12.87 18.20 -5.40
C ARG A 235 12.13 16.89 -5.62
N GLU A 236 10.89 16.93 -6.09
CA GLU A 236 10.17 15.73 -6.51
C GLU A 236 10.12 15.64 -8.04
N ASN A 237 11.24 15.28 -8.67
CA ASN A 237 11.24 15.00 -10.10
C ASN A 237 10.57 13.63 -10.35
N PRO A 238 9.41 13.56 -11.05
CA PRO A 238 8.78 12.29 -11.38
C PRO A 238 9.75 11.38 -12.13
N GLY A 239 9.90 10.12 -11.69
CA GLY A 239 10.82 9.17 -12.30
C GLY A 239 12.32 9.35 -11.99
N GLY A 240 12.69 10.27 -11.10
CA GLY A 240 14.05 10.37 -10.55
C GLY A 240 14.29 9.41 -9.37
N SER A 241 15.55 9.06 -9.10
CA SER A 241 15.95 8.32 -7.89
C SER A 241 15.93 9.19 -6.62
N GLY A 242 15.60 10.48 -6.74
CA GLY A 242 15.59 11.47 -5.68
C GLY A 242 14.38 11.34 -4.76
N ILE A 243 14.67 11.11 -3.48
CA ILE A 243 13.94 11.56 -2.29
C ILE A 243 12.39 11.55 -2.38
N LYS A 244 11.82 10.54 -1.71
CA LYS A 244 10.43 10.06 -1.80
C LYS A 244 9.71 10.20 -0.46
N TRP A 245 9.68 11.38 0.16
CA TRP A 245 9.25 11.50 1.56
C TRP A 245 7.82 11.05 1.81
N PHE A 246 6.89 11.40 0.93
CA PHE A 246 5.51 10.95 1.06
C PHE A 246 5.40 9.42 0.96
N GLY A 247 6.03 8.83 -0.07
CA GLY A 247 6.05 7.38 -0.28
C GLY A 247 6.74 6.62 0.86
N GLY A 248 7.90 7.11 1.30
CA GLY A 248 8.63 6.55 2.43
C GLY A 248 7.84 6.67 3.73
N SER A 249 7.17 7.81 3.97
CA SER A 249 6.34 7.98 5.17
C SER A 249 5.14 7.03 5.13
N PHE A 250 4.50 6.86 3.97
CA PHE A 250 3.45 5.87 3.78
C PHE A 250 3.98 4.44 4.02
N GLU A 251 5.16 4.10 3.49
CA GLU A 251 5.82 2.80 3.71
C GLU A 251 6.11 2.52 5.20
N HIS A 252 6.35 3.56 6.00
CA HIS A 252 6.60 3.41 7.43
C HIS A 252 5.31 3.44 8.26
N LEU A 253 4.19 3.97 7.74
CA LEU A 253 2.95 4.20 8.49
C LEU A 253 1.74 3.38 8.06
N TRP A 254 1.79 2.68 6.93
CA TRP A 254 0.64 1.90 6.44
C TRP A 254 0.11 0.92 7.50
N HIS A 255 0.97 0.40 8.39
CA HIS A 255 0.54 -0.44 9.49
C HIS A 255 -0.33 0.31 10.49
N VAL A 256 -0.02 1.57 10.79
CA VAL A 256 -0.84 2.45 11.65
C VAL A 256 -2.17 2.75 10.96
N ILE A 257 -2.13 3.10 9.66
CA ILE A 257 -3.33 3.38 8.87
C ILE A 257 -4.24 2.14 8.85
N LEU A 258 -3.69 0.95 8.56
CA LEU A 258 -4.45 -0.30 8.57
C LEU A 258 -4.55 -0.92 9.99
N GLY A 259 -4.39 -0.06 11.01
CA GLY A 259 -4.67 -0.22 12.45
C GLY A 259 -3.99 -1.39 13.14
N LEU A 260 -2.68 -1.48 12.97
CA LEU A 260 -1.77 -1.92 14.00
C LEU A 260 -1.38 -0.74 14.92
N ASP A 261 -0.85 -1.11 16.07
CA ASP A 261 -0.40 -0.23 17.15
C ASP A 261 0.67 0.80 16.72
N ALA A 262 0.88 1.75 17.62
CA ALA A 262 1.67 2.97 17.44
C ALA A 262 3.12 2.77 16.99
N THR A 263 3.70 3.84 16.44
CA THR A 263 5.07 3.87 15.92
C THR A 263 6.14 3.60 16.98
N ASN A 264 5.90 3.67 18.29
CA ASN A 264 6.93 3.38 19.31
C ASN A 264 6.66 2.07 20.07
N MET A 265 6.60 0.95 19.34
CA MET A 265 6.35 -0.37 19.92
C MET A 265 7.63 -1.14 20.28
N PRO A 266 7.60 -1.96 21.35
CA PRO A 266 8.61 -2.98 21.57
C PRO A 266 8.59 -4.01 20.43
N PRO A 267 9.69 -4.74 20.19
CA PRO A 267 9.73 -5.76 19.16
C PRO A 267 8.67 -6.83 19.40
N LEU A 268 8.13 -7.38 18.32
CA LEU A 268 7.13 -8.45 18.35
C LEU A 268 7.69 -9.64 19.12
N LYS A 269 6.94 -10.12 20.12
CA LYS A 269 7.36 -11.25 20.96
C LYS A 269 6.90 -12.57 20.33
N PRO A 270 7.81 -13.53 20.07
CA PRO A 270 7.43 -14.83 19.54
C PRO A 270 6.40 -15.54 20.44
N ARG A 271 5.50 -16.30 19.82
CA ARG A 271 4.47 -17.14 20.47
C ARG A 271 3.49 -16.38 21.37
N THR A 272 3.25 -15.10 21.09
CA THR A 272 2.23 -14.30 21.77
C THR A 272 1.15 -13.83 20.79
N ASN A 273 0.11 -13.14 21.28
CA ASN A 273 -0.84 -12.45 20.41
C ASN A 273 -0.19 -11.30 19.59
N THR A 274 1.04 -10.89 19.91
CA THR A 274 1.85 -9.97 19.10
C THR A 274 2.73 -10.69 18.08
N ASP A 275 2.79 -12.03 18.11
CA ASP A 275 3.55 -12.81 17.14
C ASP A 275 2.80 -12.82 15.80
N PRO A 276 3.35 -12.28 14.70
CA PRO A 276 2.67 -12.28 13.41
C PRO A 276 2.30 -13.68 12.91
N CYS A 277 2.89 -14.75 13.47
CA CYS A 277 2.57 -16.13 13.10
C CYS A 277 1.12 -16.54 13.31
N HIS A 278 0.41 -15.96 14.28
CA HIS A 278 -1.01 -16.30 14.48
C HIS A 278 -1.90 -15.85 13.31
N LEU A 279 -1.41 -14.97 12.43
CA LEU A 279 -2.14 -14.47 11.27
C LEU A 279 -2.16 -15.46 10.08
N PHE A 280 -1.30 -16.48 10.11
CA PHE A 280 -1.10 -17.42 9.02
C PHE A 280 -1.64 -18.81 9.38
N ARG A 281 -2.06 -19.58 8.37
CA ARG A 281 -2.50 -20.97 8.56
C ARG A 281 -1.30 -21.81 9.01
N SER A 282 -1.46 -22.53 10.11
CA SER A 282 -0.47 -23.51 10.60
C SER A 282 -0.17 -24.53 9.49
N SER A 283 1.11 -24.80 9.23
CA SER A 283 1.65 -25.69 8.16
C SER A 283 1.78 -25.10 6.75
N CYS A 284 1.51 -23.81 6.54
CA CYS A 284 1.65 -23.22 5.21
C CYS A 284 3.11 -22.85 4.91
N LYS A 285 3.76 -23.58 3.99
CA LYS A 285 5.21 -23.46 3.67
C LYS A 285 5.69 -22.09 3.17
N GLY A 286 4.79 -21.21 2.77
CA GLY A 286 5.12 -19.84 2.36
C GLY A 286 4.97 -18.80 3.46
N SER A 287 4.43 -19.19 4.62
CA SER A 287 4.18 -18.28 5.72
C SER A 287 5.49 -17.66 6.22
N PRO A 288 5.46 -16.41 6.72
CA PRO A 288 6.55 -15.84 7.51
C PRO A 288 6.95 -16.67 8.74
N CYS A 289 6.22 -17.74 9.05
CA CYS A 289 6.36 -18.56 10.24
C CYS A 289 6.52 -20.05 9.95
N SER A 290 6.59 -20.45 8.69
CA SER A 290 7.13 -21.76 8.35
C SER A 290 8.65 -21.69 8.48
N ASN A 291 9.17 -22.30 9.55
CA ASN A 291 10.56 -22.75 9.60
C ASN A 291 10.67 -24.07 8.83
#